data_AF-E4PFH8-F1
#
_entry.id   AF-E4PFH8-F1
#
_cell.length_a   1.000
_cell.length_b   1.000
_cell.length_c   1.000
_cell.angle_alpha   90.00
_cell.angle_beta   90.00
_cell.angle_gamma   90.00
#
_symmetry.space_group_name_H-M   'P 1'
#
loop_
_entity.id
_entity.type
_entity.pdbx_description
1 polymer ?
#
loop_
_entity_poly.entity_id
_entity_poly.type
_entity_poly.pdbx_seq_one_letter_code
_entity_poly.pdbx_strand_id
1 'polypeptide(L)' 'MSSLADPDEGMTKIHCAKGRVVTLQIDHAADMKAEHPELFSALLESVAFVNWRLVQVGEPPVLALALDV' A
#
# COMPACT_ATOMS: atom_id res chain seq x y z
N MET A 1 -8.56 10.89 -4.27
CA MET A 1 -7.72 10.22 -5.28
C MET A 1 -6.38 9.90 -4.65
N SER A 2 -5.83 8.73 -4.95
CA SER A 2 -4.46 8.36 -4.58
C SER A 2 -3.54 8.72 -5.75
N SER A 3 -2.38 9.32 -5.48
CA SER A 3 -1.39 9.68 -6.50
C SER A 3 -0.84 8.48 -7.28
N LEU A 4 -1.13 7.26 -6.84
CA LEU A 4 -0.84 6.03 -7.60
C LEU A 4 -1.69 5.91 -8.88
N ALA A 5 -2.87 6.53 -8.90
CA ALA A 5 -3.81 6.49 -10.03
C ALA A 5 -3.75 7.73 -10.92
N ASP A 6 -2.99 8.76 -10.53
CA ASP A 6 -2.85 10.01 -11.27
C ASP A 6 -1.36 10.41 -11.41
N PRO A 7 -0.75 10.19 -12.58
CA PRO A 7 0.65 10.55 -12.82
C PRO A 7 0.92 12.05 -12.82
N ASP A 8 -0.11 12.88 -13.01
CA ASP A 8 0.04 14.33 -13.08
C ASP A 8 0.12 14.97 -11.68
N GLU A 9 -0.21 14.23 -10.61
CA GLU A 9 -0.05 14.69 -9.23
C GLU A 9 1.43 14.77 -8.80
N GLY A 10 2.36 14.11 -9.48
CA GLY A 10 3.82 14.25 -9.29
C GLY A 10 4.39 13.77 -7.95
N MET A 11 3.55 13.22 -7.06
CA MET A 11 3.93 12.79 -5.70
C MET A 11 4.69 11.46 -5.65
N THR A 12 4.65 10.68 -6.73
CA THR A 12 5.31 9.37 -6.84
C THR A 12 5.72 9.14 -8.30
N LYS A 13 6.72 8.29 -8.54
CA LYS A 13 7.09 7.79 -9.88
C LYS A 13 6.45 6.44 -10.20
N ILE A 14 5.80 5.83 -9.21
CA ILE A 14 5.14 4.54 -9.33
C ILE A 14 3.66 4.82 -9.61
N HIS A 15 3.20 4.44 -10.79
CA HIS A 15 1.81 4.60 -11.19
C HIS A 15 1.22 3.26 -11.59
N CYS A 16 -0.07 3.14 -11.35
CA CYS A 16 -0.85 1.95 -11.61
C CYS A 16 -2.11 2.35 -12.36
N ALA A 17 -2.43 1.62 -13.43
CA ALA A 17 -3.64 1.90 -14.19
C ALA A 17 -4.88 1.79 -13.28
N LYS A 18 -5.94 2.55 -13.57
CA LYS A 18 -7.20 2.49 -12.80
C LYS A 18 -7.71 1.05 -12.73
N GLY A 19 -8.03 0.60 -11.52
CA GLY A 19 -8.50 -0.76 -11.24
C GLY A 19 -7.39 -1.83 -11.18
N ARG A 20 -6.11 -1.43 -11.22
CA ARG A 20 -4.97 -2.31 -10.94
C ARG A 20 -4.41 -2.02 -9.55
N VAL A 21 -3.71 -3.00 -8.99
CA VAL A 21 -3.15 -2.94 -7.62
C VAL A 21 -1.63 -2.91 -7.69
N VAL A 22 -1.00 -2.01 -6.94
CA VAL A 22 0.43 -2.02 -6.66
C VAL A 22 0.68 -2.95 -5.48
N THR A 23 1.53 -3.94 -5.67
CA THR A 23 1.97 -4.83 -4.59
C THR A 23 3.32 -4.33 -4.07
N LEU A 24 3.39 -4.08 -2.77
CA LEU A 24 4.66 -3.88 -2.07
C LEU A 24 5.12 -5.25 -1.56
N GLN A 25 6.25 -5.72 -2.06
CA GLN A 25 6.89 -6.91 -1.53
C GLN A 25 7.80 -6.50 -0.36
N ILE A 26 7.62 -7.16 0.77
CA ILE A 26 8.43 -6.96 1.96
C ILE A 26 9.21 -8.25 2.20
N ASP A 27 10.52 -8.16 1.96
CA ASP A 27 11.45 -9.24 2.23
C ASP A 27 11.73 -9.30 3.74
N HIS A 28 12.00 -10.51 4.26
CA HIS A 28 12.25 -10.74 5.70
C HIS A 28 11.14 -10.19 6.62
N ALA A 29 9.88 -10.29 6.18
CA ALA A 29 8.75 -9.72 6.92
C ALA A 29 8.56 -10.38 8.30
N ALA A 30 8.97 -11.64 8.45
CA ALA A 30 8.97 -12.35 9.74
C ALA A 30 9.92 -11.69 10.76
N ASP A 31 11.15 -11.38 10.34
CA ASP A 31 12.15 -10.72 11.18
C ASP A 31 11.70 -9.31 11.54
N MET A 32 11.20 -8.54 10.56
CA MET A 32 10.64 -7.21 10.79
C MET A 32 9.52 -7.23 11.82
N LYS A 33 8.61 -8.21 11.77
CA LYS A 33 7.52 -8.36 12.72
C LYS A 33 8.02 -8.72 14.12
N ALA A 34 9.09 -9.51 14.23
CA ALA A 34 9.64 -9.95 15.51
C ALA A 34 10.48 -8.85 16.19
N GLU A 35 11.31 -8.16 15.42
CA GLU A 35 12.28 -7.18 15.91
C GLU A 35 11.70 -5.76 15.98
N HIS A 36 10.78 -5.42 15.08
CA HIS A 36 10.19 -4.08 14.93
C HIS A 36 8.66 -4.13 14.74
N PRO A 37 7.92 -4.68 15.72
CA PRO A 37 6.47 -4.91 15.60
C PRO A 37 5.68 -3.61 15.37
N GLU A 38 6.12 -2.48 15.92
CA GLU A 38 5.50 -1.17 15.71
C GLU A 38 5.61 -0.69 14.26
N LEU A 39 6.77 -0.89 13.63
CA LEU A 39 6.98 -0.52 12.23
C LEU A 39 6.18 -1.44 11.31
N PHE A 40 6.13 -2.73 11.64
CA PHE A 40 5.31 -3.69 10.90
C PHE A 40 3.82 -3.33 10.98
N SER A 41 3.31 -2.99 12.17
CA SER A 41 1.91 -2.54 12.33
C SER A 41 1.65 -1.25 11.56
N ALA A 42 2.55 -0.26 11.66
CA ALA A 42 2.42 1.01 10.95
C ALA A 42 2.34 0.81 9.43
N LEU A 43 3.09 -0.14 8.87
CA LEU A 43 3.03 -0.50 7.45
C LEU A 43 1.65 -1.09 7.07
N LEU A 44 1.16 -2.07 7.84
CA LEU A 44 -0.15 -2.69 7.62
C LEU A 44 -1.27 -1.64 7.68
N GLU A 45 -1.25 -0.80 8.72
CA GLU A 45 -2.25 0.25 8.95
C GLU A 45 -2.22 1.31 7.84
N SER A 46 -1.04 1.70 7.37
CA SER A 46 -0.90 2.68 6.28
C SER A 46 -1.51 2.16 4.97
N VAL A 47 -1.23 0.89 4.62
CA VAL A 47 -1.83 0.25 3.43
C VAL A 47 -3.34 0.14 3.58
N ALA A 48 -3.81 -0.31 4.74
CA ALA A 48 -5.24 -0.43 5.02
C ALA A 48 -5.95 0.94 4.97
N PHE A 49 -5.33 1.99 5.50
CA PHE A 49 -5.88 3.34 5.53
C PHE A 49 -6.07 3.92 4.12
N VAL A 50 -5.08 3.78 3.24
CA VAL A 50 -5.18 4.24 1.84
C VAL A 50 -6.33 3.53 1.13
N ASN A 51 -6.40 2.20 1.25
CA ASN A 51 -7.47 1.42 0.63
C ASN A 51 -8.84 1.77 1.22
N TRP A 52 -8.94 1.96 2.54
CA TRP A 52 -10.18 2.40 3.19
C TRP A 52 -10.66 3.75 2.66
N ARG A 53 -9.77 4.73 2.49
CA ARG A 53 -10.13 6.06 1.93
C ARG A 53 -10.71 5.95 0.52
N LEU A 54 -10.18 5.04 -0.30
CA LEU A 54 -10.67 4.81 -1.67
C LEU A 54 -12.04 4.13 -1.66
N VAL A 55 -12.20 3.09 -0.85
CA VAL A 55 -13.49 2.39 -0.68
C VAL A 55 -14.58 3.35 -0.22
N GLN A 56 -14.26 4.27 0.69
CA GLN A 56 -15.21 5.29 1.18
C GLN A 56 -15.72 6.25 0.11
N VAL A 57 -14.99 6.42 -1.00
CA VAL A 57 -15.41 7.25 -2.14
C VAL A 57 -15.89 6.42 -3.34
N GLY A 58 -16.10 5.11 -3.15
CA GLY A 58 -16.55 4.19 -4.20
C GLY A 58 -15.46 3.75 -5.18
N GLU A 59 -14.19 4.01 -4.86
CA GLU A 59 -13.04 3.57 -5.66
C GLU A 59 -12.51 2.21 -5.18
N PRO A 60 -11.97 1.37 -6.08
CA PRO A 60 -11.37 0.10 -5.69
C PRO A 60 -10.06 0.30 -4.89
N PRO A 61 -9.66 -0.65 -4.03
CA PRO A 61 -8.36 -0.63 -3.38
C PRO A 61 -7.22 -0.71 -4.41
N VAL A 62 -6.08 -0.10 -4.08
CA VAL A 62 -4.94 0.04 -5.02
C VAL A 62 -3.62 -0.46 -4.45
N LEU A 63 -3.56 -0.80 -3.16
CA LEU A 63 -2.35 -1.33 -2.51
C LEU A 63 -2.57 -2.76 -2.01
N ALA A 64 -1.56 -3.60 -2.20
CA ALA A 64 -1.44 -4.92 -1.59
C ALA A 64 -0.06 -5.10 -0.96
N LEU A 65 0.03 -5.97 0.03
CA LEU A 65 1.30 -6.42 0.60
C LEU A 65 1.53 -7.88 0.23
N ALA A 66 2.73 -8.18 -0.26
CA ALA A 66 3.25 -9.53 -0.34
C ALA A 66 4.36 -9.65 0.71
N LEU A 67 4.18 -10.56 1.66
CA LEU A 67 5.14 -10.79 2.74
C LEU A 67 5.89 -12.07 2.43
N ASP A 68 7.21 -11.96 2.28
CA ASP A 68 8.06 -13.15 2.19
C ASP A 68 8.19 -13.79 3.59
N VAL A 69 8.21 -15.12 3.63
CA VAL A 69 8.08 -15.93 4.85
C VAL A 69 9.43 -16.50 5.29
#